data_AF-A0A7L2VRS8-F1
#
_entry.id   AF-A0A7L2VRS8-F1
#
_cell.length_a   1.000
_cell.length_b   1.000
_cell.length_c   1.000
_cell.angle_alpha   90.00
_cell.angle_beta   90.00
_cell.angle_gamma   90.00
#
_symmetry.space_group_name_H-M   'P 1'
#
loop_
_entity.id
_entity.type
_entity.pdbx_description
1 polymer ?
#
loop_
_entity_poly.entity_id
_entity_poly.type
_entity_poly.pdbx_seq_one_letter_code
_entity_poly.pdbx_strand_id
1 'polypeptide(L)'
;FSCDWAKAHFRFHQPCSDLAYALEAGEGGTRAVLMAVQAHIIKYLLFERDTEDTHLERLCGIGRGEQGEALAVALAELLWAAGGGGTAVVCLATTAIHVLPSGDLQPDSLTQRIQLFEFSEKAAAQEFIFDHINCFRGEGSHGVILLLYSLLFSRTLER
;
A
#
# COMPACT_ATOMS: atom_id res chain seq x y z
N PHE A 1 1.41 -11.37 -13.28
CA PHE A 1 2.49 -10.43 -12.90
C PHE A 1 3.84 -11.10 -13.12
N SER A 2 4.90 -10.37 -13.48
CA SER A 2 6.25 -10.95 -13.60
C SER A 2 6.88 -11.20 -12.21
N CYS A 3 8.04 -11.87 -12.16
CA CYS A 3 8.77 -12.13 -10.91
C CYS A 3 9.08 -10.83 -10.13
N ASP A 4 9.48 -9.77 -10.84
CA ASP A 4 9.77 -8.47 -10.21
C ASP A 4 8.53 -7.85 -9.57
N TRP A 5 7.38 -7.97 -10.22
CA TRP A 5 6.11 -7.52 -9.68
C TRP A 5 5.68 -8.34 -8.47
N ALA A 6 5.91 -9.66 -8.48
CA ALA A 6 5.57 -10.52 -7.35
C ALA A 6 6.39 -10.17 -6.10
N LYS A 7 7.67 -9.80 -6.28
CA LYS A 7 8.55 -9.38 -5.18
C LYS A 7 8.33 -7.94 -4.72
N ALA A 8 7.62 -7.12 -5.51
CA ALA A 8 7.47 -5.70 -5.25
C ALA A 8 6.57 -5.40 -4.04
N HIS A 9 7.10 -4.58 -3.14
CA HIS A 9 6.46 -4.13 -1.91
C HIS A 9 6.95 -2.71 -1.59
N PHE A 10 6.27 -2.03 -0.65
CA PHE A 10 6.61 -0.65 -0.27
C PHE A 10 7.70 -0.64 0.80
N ARG A 11 8.95 -0.85 0.37
CA ARG A 11 10.12 -0.83 1.24
C ARG A 11 10.63 0.59 1.41
N PHE A 12 10.77 1.05 2.64
CA PHE A 12 11.46 2.30 2.96
C PHE A 12 12.96 2.07 3.15
N HIS A 13 13.74 3.14 2.96
CA HIS A 13 15.11 3.20 3.46
C HIS A 13 15.16 3.10 5.00
N GLN A 14 16.38 2.93 5.52
CA GLN A 14 16.66 2.79 6.94
C GLN A 14 15.96 3.89 7.78
N PRO A 15 15.21 3.54 8.84
CA PRO A 15 14.61 4.51 9.74
C PRO A 15 15.66 5.43 10.36
N CYS A 16 15.24 6.66 10.70
CA CYS A 16 16.09 7.69 11.30
C CYS A 16 17.32 8.08 10.47
N SER A 17 17.23 7.96 9.14
CA SER A 17 18.22 8.45 8.18
C SER A 17 17.68 9.62 7.35
N ASP A 18 18.54 10.30 6.60
CA ASP A 18 18.14 11.43 5.73
C ASP A 18 17.14 11.02 4.65
N LEU A 19 17.16 9.75 4.23
CA LEU A 19 16.26 9.19 3.23
C LEU A 19 15.14 8.35 3.85
N ALA A 20 14.92 8.41 5.16
CA ALA A 20 13.92 7.56 5.84
C ALA A 20 12.49 7.75 5.31
N TYR A 21 12.18 8.90 4.69
CA TYR A 21 10.90 9.17 4.02
C TYR A 21 10.76 8.53 2.63
N ALA A 22 11.86 8.05 2.03
CA ALA A 22 11.89 7.55 0.68
C ALA A 22 11.66 6.04 0.61
N LEU A 23 10.91 5.62 -0.41
CA LEU A 23 10.77 4.24 -0.83
C LEU A 23 11.98 3.82 -1.67
N GLU A 24 12.53 2.65 -1.37
CA GLU A 24 13.51 1.99 -2.21
C GLU A 24 12.85 1.56 -3.52
N ALA A 25 13.26 2.19 -4.63
CA ALA A 25 12.70 1.91 -5.94
C ALA A 25 13.79 1.38 -6.88
N GLY A 26 13.85 0.06 -7.00
CA GLY A 26 14.74 -0.61 -7.93
C GLY A 26 14.39 -0.33 -9.40
N GLU A 27 15.25 -0.81 -10.30
CA GLU A 27 14.94 -0.85 -11.72
C GLU A 27 13.84 -1.89 -11.97
N GLY A 28 12.79 -1.51 -12.72
CA GLY A 28 11.71 -2.44 -13.04
C GLY A 28 10.36 -1.78 -13.30
N GLY A 29 9.39 -2.61 -13.71
CA GLY A 29 8.06 -2.14 -14.13
C GLY A 29 7.19 -1.54 -13.01
N THR A 30 7.55 -1.76 -11.74
CA THR A 30 6.79 -1.25 -10.57
C THR A 30 7.23 0.13 -10.10
N ARG A 31 8.36 0.66 -10.61
CA ARG A 31 8.93 1.94 -10.18
C ARG A 31 7.92 3.09 -10.29
N ALA A 32 7.14 3.13 -11.36
CA ALA A 32 6.14 4.18 -11.55
C ALA A 32 5.08 4.17 -10.44
N VAL A 33 4.64 2.98 -10.01
CA VAL A 33 3.66 2.83 -8.91
C VAL A 33 4.28 3.24 -7.58
N LEU A 34 5.52 2.82 -7.30
CA LEU A 34 6.25 3.24 -6.10
C LEU A 34 6.41 4.76 -6.04
N MET A 35 6.77 5.41 -7.16
CA MET A 35 6.94 6.87 -7.20
C MET A 35 5.61 7.63 -7.10
N ALA A 36 4.51 7.06 -7.60
CA ALA A 36 3.19 7.64 -7.36
C ALA A 36 2.84 7.64 -5.86
N VAL A 37 3.07 6.52 -5.17
CA VAL A 37 2.87 6.44 -3.70
C VAL A 37 3.84 7.35 -2.95
N GLN A 38 5.10 7.43 -3.39
CA GLN A 38 6.11 8.31 -2.81
C GLN A 38 5.66 9.79 -2.79
N ALA A 39 5.01 10.25 -3.84
CA ALA A 39 4.51 11.62 -3.91
C ALA A 39 3.46 11.90 -2.80
N HIS A 40 2.57 10.95 -2.53
CA HIS A 40 1.59 11.05 -1.45
C HIS A 40 2.24 10.99 -0.06
N ILE A 41 3.28 10.16 0.12
CA ILE A 41 4.06 10.11 1.37
C ILE A 41 4.71 11.47 1.65
N ILE A 42 5.38 12.06 0.65
CA ILE A 42 6.02 13.38 0.79
C ILE A 42 4.97 14.47 1.07
N LYS A 43 3.83 14.43 0.37
CA LYS A 43 2.71 15.35 0.61
C LYS A 43 2.25 15.29 2.07
N TYR A 44 1.99 14.09 2.59
CA TYR A 44 1.57 13.90 3.98
C TYR A 44 2.60 14.47 4.96
N LEU A 45 3.86 14.06 4.83
CA LEU A 45 4.93 14.44 5.76
C LEU A 45 5.19 15.95 5.77
N LEU A 46 5.11 16.62 4.60
CA LEU A 46 5.37 18.05 4.50
C LEU A 46 4.18 18.91 4.97
N PHE A 47 2.94 18.51 4.67
CA PHE A 47 1.79 19.42 4.72
C PHE A 47 0.66 19.00 5.66
N GLU A 48 0.53 17.72 6.01
CA GLU A 48 -0.63 17.20 6.73
C GLU A 48 -0.30 16.69 8.13
N ARG A 49 0.91 16.12 8.30
CA ARG A 49 1.36 15.63 9.60
C ARG A 49 1.54 16.81 10.57
N ASP A 50 0.97 16.65 11.76
CA ASP A 50 1.14 17.58 12.87
C ASP A 50 2.51 17.33 13.53
N THR A 51 3.42 18.30 13.41
CA THR A 51 4.77 18.28 14.01
C THR A 51 5.32 19.70 14.15
N GLU A 52 6.15 19.91 15.17
CA GLU A 52 6.85 21.16 15.45
C GLU A 52 7.98 21.46 14.44
N ASP A 53 8.42 20.46 13.65
CA ASP A 53 9.55 20.61 12.73
C ASP A 53 9.24 21.54 11.55
N THR A 54 10.27 22.26 11.07
CA THR A 54 10.14 23.15 9.91
C THR A 54 10.16 22.37 8.59
N HIS A 55 9.52 22.90 7.54
CA HIS A 55 9.10 22.18 6.32
C HIS A 55 9.97 20.99 5.89
N LEU A 56 11.26 21.19 5.57
CA LEU A 56 12.11 20.10 5.05
C LEU A 56 12.66 19.16 6.12
N GLU A 57 12.81 19.63 7.36
CA GLU A 57 13.25 18.80 8.50
C GLU A 57 12.24 17.68 8.78
N ARG A 58 10.96 17.90 8.44
CA ARG A 58 9.88 16.89 8.53
C ARG A 58 10.13 15.61 7.73
N LEU A 59 11.00 15.65 6.72
CA LEU A 59 11.36 14.48 5.93
C LEU A 59 12.51 13.68 6.54
N CYS A 60 13.34 14.32 7.35
CA CYS A 60 14.55 13.72 7.91
C CYS A 60 14.24 12.96 9.18
N GLY A 61 15.01 11.90 9.44
CA GLY A 61 15.01 11.28 10.77
C GLY A 61 13.74 10.51 11.15
N ILE A 62 12.78 10.33 10.22
CA ILE A 62 11.51 9.67 10.56
C ILE A 62 11.73 8.21 10.99
N GLY A 63 11.03 7.82 12.05
CA GLY A 63 11.08 6.49 12.64
C GLY A 63 10.23 5.46 11.88
N ARG A 64 10.36 4.20 12.30
CA ARG A 64 9.62 3.07 11.70
C ARG A 64 8.10 3.22 11.81
N GLY A 65 7.62 3.83 12.90
CA GLY A 65 6.19 4.10 13.12
C GLY A 65 5.67 5.13 12.12
N GLU A 66 6.34 6.27 12.02
CA GLU A 66 6.01 7.35 11.10
C GLU A 66 6.09 6.91 9.62
N GLN A 67 7.04 6.06 9.25
CA GLN A 67 7.08 5.43 7.92
C GLN A 67 5.81 4.61 7.64
N GLY A 68 5.36 3.82 8.63
CA GLY A 68 4.16 3.00 8.51
C GLY A 68 2.90 3.85 8.40
N GLU A 69 2.82 4.91 9.21
CA GLU A 69 1.71 5.86 9.20
C GLU A 69 1.64 6.63 7.88
N ALA A 70 2.76 7.19 7.42
CA ALA A 70 2.82 7.93 6.16
C ALA A 70 2.43 7.06 4.96
N LEU A 71 2.85 5.80 4.96
CA LEU A 71 2.40 4.84 3.95
C LEU A 71 0.90 4.55 4.08
N ALA A 72 0.38 4.29 5.28
CA ALA A 72 -1.04 4.01 5.48
C ALA A 72 -1.93 5.17 5.01
N VAL A 73 -1.56 6.41 5.36
CA VAL A 73 -2.23 7.63 4.88
C VAL A 73 -2.18 7.68 3.35
N ALA A 74 -1.00 7.54 2.75
CA ALA A 74 -0.83 7.61 1.29
C ALA A 74 -1.66 6.56 0.54
N LEU A 75 -1.70 5.32 1.03
CA LEU A 75 -2.51 4.26 0.43
C LEU A 75 -4.01 4.56 0.61
N ALA A 76 -4.45 4.98 1.80
CA ALA A 76 -5.84 5.34 2.05
C ALA A 76 -6.30 6.50 1.16
N GLU A 77 -5.46 7.53 0.97
CA GLU A 77 -5.75 8.64 0.06
C GLU A 77 -5.99 8.16 -1.38
N LEU A 78 -5.10 7.31 -1.89
CA LEU A 78 -5.17 6.78 -3.25
C LEU A 78 -6.42 5.92 -3.45
N LEU A 79 -6.75 5.05 -2.50
CA LEU A 79 -7.93 4.19 -2.56
C LEU A 79 -9.23 5.01 -2.48
N TRP A 80 -9.28 5.98 -1.56
CA TRP A 80 -10.42 6.87 -1.40
C TRP A 80 -10.66 7.71 -2.66
N ALA A 81 -9.59 8.24 -3.26
CA ALA A 81 -9.67 8.96 -4.52
C ALA A 81 -10.14 8.05 -5.67
N ALA A 82 -9.68 6.80 -5.71
CA ALA A 82 -10.12 5.83 -6.72
C ALA A 82 -11.61 5.53 -6.62
N GLY A 83 -12.16 5.42 -5.41
CA GLY A 83 -13.60 5.24 -5.15
C GLY A 83 -14.43 6.52 -5.17
N GLY A 84 -13.94 7.58 -5.83
CA GLY A 84 -14.68 8.83 -6.01
C GLY A 84 -14.96 9.60 -4.72
N GLY A 85 -14.23 9.29 -3.64
CA GLY A 85 -14.40 9.90 -2.33
C GLY A 85 -15.58 9.36 -1.51
N GLY A 86 -16.16 8.22 -1.90
CA GLY A 86 -17.28 7.60 -1.18
C GLY A 86 -16.99 6.21 -0.59
N THR A 87 -16.04 5.47 -1.17
CA THR A 87 -15.67 4.13 -0.71
C THR A 87 -14.18 3.86 -0.92
N ALA A 88 -13.61 2.96 -0.13
CA ALA A 88 -12.31 2.37 -0.37
C ALA A 88 -12.38 0.85 -0.15
N VAL A 89 -11.73 0.10 -1.03
CA VAL A 89 -11.55 -1.34 -0.90
C VAL A 89 -10.09 -1.65 -0.65
N VAL A 90 -9.80 -2.40 0.42
CA VAL A 90 -8.47 -2.89 0.76
C VAL A 90 -8.40 -4.39 0.50
N CYS A 91 -7.42 -4.81 -0.29
CA CYS A 91 -7.14 -6.21 -0.59
C CYS A 91 -5.97 -6.71 0.26
N LEU A 92 -6.19 -7.80 1.01
CA LEU A 92 -5.13 -8.50 1.74
C LEU A 92 -4.97 -9.92 1.21
N ALA A 93 -3.73 -10.42 1.18
CA ALA A 93 -3.45 -11.82 0.88
C ALA A 93 -3.78 -12.69 2.10
N THR A 94 -4.56 -13.75 1.89
CA THR A 94 -4.88 -14.77 2.90
C THR A 94 -4.10 -16.06 2.64
N THR A 95 -3.87 -16.85 3.69
CA THR A 95 -3.34 -18.21 3.56
C THR A 95 -4.46 -19.23 3.27
N ALA A 96 -5.73 -18.86 3.42
CA ALA A 96 -6.88 -19.73 3.19
C ALA A 96 -7.28 -19.74 1.70
N ILE A 97 -7.30 -20.94 1.10
CA ILE A 97 -7.78 -21.14 -0.27
C ILE A 97 -9.32 -21.08 -0.25
N HIS A 98 -9.91 -20.07 -0.91
CA HIS A 98 -11.37 -19.90 -0.95
C HIS A 98 -12.05 -20.68 -2.09
N VAL A 99 -11.27 -21.41 -2.91
CA VAL A 99 -11.76 -22.14 -4.07
C VAL A 99 -11.47 -23.63 -3.90
N LEU A 100 -12.52 -24.45 -3.88
CA LEU A 100 -12.37 -25.90 -4.02
C LEU A 100 -11.69 -26.16 -5.37
N PRO A 101 -10.55 -26.87 -5.43
CA PRO A 101 -9.82 -27.04 -6.69
C PRO A 101 -10.63 -27.94 -7.63
N SER A 102 -11.36 -27.32 -8.56
CA SER A 102 -11.95 -28.00 -9.70
C SER A 102 -10.93 -28.06 -10.83
N GLY A 103 -10.19 -29.17 -10.89
CA GLY A 103 -9.40 -29.63 -12.05
C GLY A 103 -8.13 -28.84 -12.39
N ASP A 104 -6.99 -29.54 -12.36
CA ASP A 104 -5.69 -29.29 -13.03
C ASP A 104 -5.10 -27.87 -13.12
N LEU A 105 -5.62 -26.91 -12.35
CA LEU A 105 -5.06 -25.56 -12.28
C LEU A 105 -4.03 -25.50 -11.16
N GLN A 106 -2.76 -25.26 -11.53
CA GLN A 106 -1.65 -25.03 -10.61
C GLN A 106 -2.06 -24.03 -9.50
N PRO A 107 -1.91 -24.37 -8.20
CA PRO A 107 -2.47 -23.64 -7.05
C PRO A 107 -1.79 -22.29 -6.72
N ASP A 108 -1.08 -21.71 -7.68
CA ASP A 108 -0.13 -20.60 -7.51
C ASP A 108 -0.72 -19.21 -7.81
N SER A 109 -2.03 -19.09 -8.01
CA SER A 109 -2.62 -17.80 -8.33
C SER A 109 -2.90 -17.00 -7.03
N LEU A 110 -2.09 -15.98 -6.76
CA LEU A 110 -2.32 -14.99 -5.69
C LEU A 110 -3.77 -14.48 -5.68
N THR A 111 -4.40 -14.39 -6.85
CA THR A 111 -5.81 -14.03 -7.04
C THR A 111 -6.80 -14.93 -6.31
N GLN A 112 -6.51 -16.22 -6.11
CA GLN A 112 -7.39 -17.15 -5.39
C GLN A 112 -7.34 -16.98 -3.86
N ARG A 113 -6.48 -16.08 -3.38
CA ARG A 113 -6.18 -15.88 -1.96
C ARG A 113 -6.24 -14.40 -1.57
N ILE A 114 -7.11 -13.61 -2.20
CA ILE A 114 -7.33 -12.19 -1.83
C ILE A 114 -8.65 -12.06 -1.08
N GLN A 115 -8.60 -11.44 0.09
CA GLN A 115 -9.78 -11.01 0.83
C GLN A 115 -9.99 -9.51 0.63
N LEU A 116 -11.24 -9.10 0.40
CA LEU A 116 -11.64 -7.71 0.17
C LEU A 116 -12.30 -7.16 1.42
N PHE A 117 -11.90 -5.95 1.81
CA PHE A 117 -12.48 -5.20 2.91
C PHE A 117 -12.96 -3.85 2.37
N GLU A 118 -14.25 -3.57 2.51
CA GLU A 118 -14.89 -2.37 1.98
C GLU A 118 -15.15 -1.39 3.13
N PHE A 119 -14.83 -0.12 2.91
CA PHE A 119 -14.94 0.95 3.90
C PHE A 119 -15.67 2.15 3.31
N SER A 120 -16.65 2.66 4.05
CA SER A 120 -17.39 3.89 3.73
C SER A 120 -16.79 5.14 4.40
N GLU A 121 -15.67 5.00 5.11
CA GLU A 121 -14.98 6.10 5.79
C GLU A 121 -13.47 6.01 5.54
N LYS A 122 -12.86 7.10 5.07
CA LYS A 122 -11.42 7.18 4.80
C LYS A 122 -10.58 6.87 6.05
N ALA A 123 -11.00 7.38 7.21
CA ALA A 123 -10.28 7.20 8.47
C ALA A 123 -10.24 5.72 8.89
N ALA A 124 -11.37 5.01 8.79
CA ALA A 124 -11.44 3.58 9.07
C ALA A 124 -10.57 2.75 8.12
N ALA A 125 -10.56 3.10 6.82
CA ALA A 125 -9.67 2.45 5.85
C ALA A 125 -8.19 2.69 6.19
N GLN A 126 -7.82 3.91 6.58
CA GLN A 126 -6.46 4.26 6.99
C GLN A 126 -6.00 3.47 8.22
N GLU A 127 -6.83 3.42 9.27
CA GLU A 127 -6.55 2.66 10.49
C GLU A 127 -6.35 1.17 10.16
N PHE A 128 -7.25 0.60 9.36
CA PHE A 128 -7.14 -0.78 8.91
C PHE A 128 -5.84 -1.06 8.13
N ILE A 129 -5.45 -0.16 7.21
CA ILE A 129 -4.19 -0.30 6.45
C ILE A 129 -2.99 -0.20 7.39
N PHE A 130 -3.02 0.68 8.39
CA PHE A 130 -1.95 0.84 9.36
C PHE A 130 -1.77 -0.43 10.20
N ASP A 131 -2.86 -1.02 10.70
CA ASP A 131 -2.83 -2.28 11.45
C ASP A 131 -2.26 -3.44 10.61
N HIS A 132 -2.48 -3.41 9.29
CA HIS A 132 -2.05 -4.44 8.34
C HIS A 132 -0.86 -3.98 7.48
N ILE A 133 -0.08 -2.99 7.91
CA ILE A 133 0.93 -2.33 7.06
C ILE A 133 1.99 -3.29 6.51
N ASN A 134 2.28 -4.38 7.24
CA ASN A 134 3.24 -5.39 6.81
C ASN A 134 2.75 -6.22 5.61
N CYS A 135 1.45 -6.25 5.32
CA CYS A 135 0.91 -6.80 4.07
C CYS A 135 1.29 -5.96 2.84
N PHE A 136 1.74 -4.72 3.04
CA PHE A 136 2.16 -3.82 1.96
C PHE A 136 3.68 -3.61 1.94
N ARG A 137 4.33 -3.60 3.12
CA ARG A 137 5.78 -3.37 3.30
C ARG A 137 6.60 -4.65 3.42
N GLY A 138 5.99 -5.79 3.76
CA GLY A 138 6.73 -7.02 4.03
C GLY A 138 7.41 -7.58 2.79
N GLU A 139 8.59 -8.16 2.95
CA GLU A 139 9.22 -8.95 1.88
C GLU A 139 8.32 -10.14 1.54
N GLY A 140 8.09 -10.39 0.24
CA GLY A 140 7.16 -11.43 -0.22
C GLY A 140 5.67 -11.14 0.01
N SER A 141 5.31 -9.93 0.44
CA SER A 141 3.91 -9.54 0.67
C SER A 141 3.10 -9.28 -0.61
N HIS A 142 3.78 -9.08 -1.74
CA HIS A 142 3.15 -8.66 -3.00
C HIS A 142 2.42 -7.31 -2.88
N GLY A 143 2.88 -6.42 -1.98
CA GLY A 143 2.19 -5.19 -1.60
C GLY A 143 1.81 -4.28 -2.77
N VAL A 144 2.64 -4.19 -3.82
CA VAL A 144 2.30 -3.38 -5.01
C VAL A 144 1.13 -3.99 -5.78
N ILE A 145 1.09 -5.32 -5.91
CA ILE A 145 -0.03 -6.04 -6.54
C ILE A 145 -1.30 -5.87 -5.71
N LEU A 146 -1.21 -6.00 -4.38
CA LEU A 146 -2.35 -5.80 -3.47
C LEU A 146 -2.92 -4.37 -3.58
N LEU A 147 -2.07 -3.35 -3.70
CA LEU A 147 -2.52 -1.98 -3.95
C LEU A 147 -3.27 -1.87 -5.29
N LEU A 148 -2.78 -2.49 -6.37
CA LEU A 148 -3.45 -2.43 -7.66
C LEU A 148 -4.84 -3.07 -7.63
N TYR A 149 -4.99 -4.22 -6.98
CA TYR A 149 -6.32 -4.83 -6.80
C TYR A 149 -7.23 -3.94 -5.95
N SER A 150 -6.70 -3.39 -4.85
CA SER A 150 -7.42 -2.46 -3.98
C SER A 150 -7.95 -1.25 -4.77
N LEU A 151 -7.11 -0.65 -5.62
CA LEU A 151 -7.49 0.47 -6.50
C LEU A 151 -8.58 0.07 -7.50
N LEU A 152 -8.43 -1.09 -8.13
CA LEU A 152 -9.38 -1.60 -9.12
C LEU A 152 -10.77 -1.80 -8.51
N PHE A 153 -10.84 -2.43 -7.34
CA PHE A 153 -12.10 -2.67 -6.64
C PHE A 153 -12.68 -1.41 -6.01
N SER A 154 -11.85 -0.45 -5.57
CA SER A 154 -12.31 0.84 -5.08
C SER A 154 -13.00 1.65 -6.17
N ARG A 155 -12.47 1.63 -7.41
CA ARG A 155 -13.02 2.39 -8.54
C ARG A 155 -14.35 1.87 -9.09
N THR A 156 -14.79 0.69 -8.65
CA THR A 156 -15.89 -0.10 -9.24
C THR A 156 -15.61 -0.56 -10.67
N LEU A 157 -15.39 -1.87 -10.84
CA LEU A 157 -15.90 -2.60 -12.00
C LEU A 157 -17.22 -3.18 -11.49
N GLU A 158 -18.36 -2.83 -12.09
CA GLU A 158 -19.70 -3.10 -11.56
C GLU A 158 -19.86 -4.50 -10.89
N ARG A 159 -20.49 -4.49 -9.71
CA ARG A 159 -20.68 -5.63 -8.80
C ARG A 159 -21.95 -6.41 -9.16
#